data_AF-A0A3D5DG65-F1
#
_entry.id   AF-A0A3D5DG65-F1
#
_cell.length_a   1.000
_cell.length_b   1.000
_cell.length_c   1.000
_cell.angle_alpha   90.00
_cell.angle_beta   90.00
_cell.angle_gamma   90.00
#
_symmetry.space_group_name_H-M   'P 1'
#
loop_
_entity.id
_entity.type
_entity.pdbx_description
1 polymer ?
#
loop_
_entity_poly.entity_id
_entity_poly.type
_entity_poly.pdbx_seq_one_letter_code
_entity_poly.pdbx_strand_id
1 'polypeptide(L)'
;MLKSDVAKFPLSAIGQSILRKEDPKLLTGRGRYLADITLPDMLHAAFVRSPFAHAKITRIDVSAAIAVDGVELVWTGSDTQQYTEGVKAGQNCDNYVHTTQPAIANKVVHFVGETIAIVVAKSRCLAEDAAELIDVEYEELPVVADIEQANEADAIANTEIPNNVI
;
A
#
# COMPACT_ATOMS: atom_id res chain seq x y z
N MET A 1 34.98 17.16 0.58
CA MET A 1 34.43 17.47 -0.75
C MET A 1 33.10 18.16 -0.56
N LEU A 2 32.93 19.33 -1.17
CA LEU A 2 31.62 19.95 -1.32
C LEU A 2 30.83 19.15 -2.37
N LYS A 3 29.50 19.14 -2.28
CA LYS A 3 28.62 18.53 -3.30
C LYS A 3 28.82 19.11 -4.71
N SER A 4 29.43 20.29 -4.80
CA SER A 4 29.77 21.00 -6.03
C SER A 4 31.08 20.55 -6.66
N ASP A 5 31.87 19.72 -5.98
CA ASP A 5 33.19 19.33 -6.48
C ASP A 5 33.05 18.32 -7.62
N VAL A 6 33.74 18.59 -8.75
CA VAL A 6 33.78 17.68 -9.89
C VAL A 6 35.09 16.91 -9.87
N ALA A 7 35.01 15.60 -9.61
CA ALA A 7 36.17 14.72 -9.67
C ALA A 7 36.69 14.58 -11.10
N LYS A 8 38.01 14.69 -11.28
CA LYS A 8 38.69 14.36 -12.54
C LYS A 8 39.23 12.94 -12.45
N PHE A 9 38.86 12.09 -13.40
CA PHE A 9 39.34 10.72 -13.50
C PHE A 9 39.44 10.30 -14.97
N PRO A 10 40.32 9.35 -15.33
CA PRO A 10 40.48 8.91 -16.70
C PRO A 10 39.24 8.16 -17.21
N LEU A 11 38.82 8.43 -18.45
CA LEU A 11 37.68 7.79 -19.10
C LEU A 11 38.06 6.44 -19.74
N SER A 12 38.52 5.49 -18.94
CA SER A 12 38.94 4.16 -19.42
C SER A 12 37.77 3.21 -19.70
N ALA A 13 36.70 3.30 -18.91
CA ALA A 13 35.51 2.44 -19.03
C ALA A 13 34.23 3.21 -19.40
N ILE A 14 34.18 4.52 -19.15
CA ILE A 14 33.01 5.36 -19.46
C ILE A 14 32.89 5.52 -20.98
N GLY A 15 31.68 5.30 -21.51
CA GLY A 15 31.38 5.37 -22.94
C GLY A 15 31.65 4.08 -23.72
N GLN A 16 32.16 3.03 -23.07
CA GLN A 16 32.41 1.73 -23.69
C GLN A 16 31.20 0.80 -23.54
N SER A 17 30.94 -0.05 -24.53
CA SER A 17 29.89 -1.08 -24.49
C SER A 17 30.38 -2.32 -23.73
N ILE A 18 30.51 -2.21 -22.42
CA ILE A 18 30.94 -3.31 -21.54
C ILE A 18 29.75 -4.23 -21.26
N LEU A 19 29.96 -5.56 -21.34
CA LEU A 19 28.94 -6.54 -20.98
C LEU A 19 28.55 -6.43 -19.50
N ARG A 20 27.26 -6.63 -19.22
CA ARG A 20 26.73 -6.52 -17.86
C ARG A 20 27.25 -7.65 -16.99
N LYS A 21 27.64 -7.32 -15.76
CA LYS A 21 28.11 -8.32 -14.78
C LYS A 21 26.95 -9.14 -14.21
N GLU A 22 25.74 -8.62 -14.33
CA GLU A 22 24.51 -9.18 -13.82
C GLU A 22 23.97 -10.31 -14.71
N ASP A 23 24.25 -10.27 -16.02
CA ASP A 23 23.68 -11.19 -17.02
C ASP A 23 23.86 -12.68 -16.67
N PRO A 24 25.06 -13.16 -16.26
CA PRO A 24 25.24 -14.58 -16.02
C PRO A 24 24.29 -15.16 -14.97
N LYS A 25 23.96 -14.42 -13.90
CA LYS A 25 23.03 -14.90 -12.88
C LYS A 25 21.57 -14.71 -13.29
N LEU A 26 21.24 -13.60 -13.96
CA LEU A 26 19.87 -13.30 -14.37
C LEU A 26 19.39 -14.24 -15.47
N LEU A 27 20.26 -14.57 -16.43
CA LEU A 27 19.94 -15.46 -17.55
C LEU A 27 19.89 -16.95 -17.17
N THR A 28 20.30 -17.30 -15.94
CA THR A 28 20.39 -18.70 -15.48
C THR A 28 19.45 -19.01 -14.32
N GLY A 29 18.51 -18.11 -13.99
CA GLY A 29 17.61 -18.28 -12.84
C GLY A 29 18.31 -18.21 -11.49
N ARG A 30 19.53 -17.65 -11.44
CA ARG A 30 20.33 -17.44 -10.22
C ARG A 30 20.27 -15.99 -9.72
N GLY A 31 19.42 -15.17 -10.34
CA GLY A 31 18.97 -13.92 -9.75
C GLY A 31 18.24 -14.23 -8.44
N ARG A 32 18.28 -13.29 -7.49
CA ARG A 32 17.56 -13.42 -6.23
C ARG A 32 16.73 -12.16 -6.02
N TYR A 33 15.42 -12.32 -6.09
CA TYR A 33 14.40 -11.31 -5.87
C TYR A 33 13.78 -11.48 -4.48
N LEU A 34 12.89 -10.57 -4.09
CA LEU A 34 12.25 -10.62 -2.77
C LEU A 34 11.46 -11.92 -2.54
N ALA A 35 10.76 -12.41 -3.56
CA ALA A 35 9.98 -13.65 -3.49
C ALA A 35 10.84 -14.93 -3.42
N ASP A 36 12.15 -14.84 -3.71
CA ASP A 36 13.09 -15.97 -3.61
C ASP A 36 13.71 -16.07 -2.20
N ILE A 37 13.37 -15.16 -1.29
CA ILE A 37 13.86 -15.16 0.08
C ILE A 37 13.00 -16.11 0.91
N THR A 38 13.65 -17.02 1.62
CA THR A 38 13.02 -17.87 2.64
C THR A 38 13.78 -17.70 3.95
N LEU A 39 13.04 -17.43 5.03
CA LEU A 39 13.56 -17.33 6.38
C LEU A 39 12.89 -18.40 7.26
N PRO A 40 13.56 -18.87 8.33
CA PRO A 40 12.91 -19.70 9.33
C PRO A 40 11.66 -19.00 9.87
N ASP A 41 10.57 -19.76 10.03
CA ASP A 41 9.29 -19.29 10.58
C ASP A 41 8.68 -18.08 9.84
N MET A 42 9.00 -17.91 8.55
CA MET A 42 8.44 -16.85 7.72
C MET A 42 6.93 -17.01 7.58
N LEU A 43 6.19 -15.98 8.01
CA LEU A 43 4.75 -15.87 7.81
C LEU A 43 4.43 -15.11 6.52
N HIS A 44 3.18 -15.19 6.10
CA HIS A 44 2.67 -14.58 4.87
C HIS A 44 1.49 -13.69 5.18
N ALA A 45 1.45 -12.51 4.56
CA ALA A 45 0.35 -11.58 4.68
C ALA A 45 -0.55 -11.61 3.43
N ALA A 46 -1.86 -11.61 3.65
CA ALA A 46 -2.88 -11.33 2.65
C ALA A 46 -3.65 -10.07 3.07
N PHE A 47 -4.07 -9.27 2.09
CA PHE A 47 -4.78 -8.02 2.32
C PHE A 47 -6.23 -8.14 1.85
N VAL A 48 -7.17 -7.79 2.72
CA VAL A 48 -8.54 -7.54 2.30
C VAL A 48 -8.61 -6.12 1.74
N ARG A 49 -9.29 -5.97 0.61
CA ARG A 49 -9.33 -4.71 -0.14
C ARG A 49 -10.75 -4.24 -0.37
N SER A 50 -10.94 -2.93 -0.37
CA SER A 50 -12.21 -2.30 -0.69
C SER A 50 -12.65 -2.66 -2.11
N PRO A 51 -13.89 -3.14 -2.31
CA PRO A 51 -14.49 -3.24 -3.63
C PRO A 51 -15.13 -1.90 -4.09
N PHE A 52 -15.21 -0.90 -3.21
CA PHE A 52 -15.86 0.38 -3.46
C PHE A 52 -14.86 1.51 -3.69
N ALA A 53 -15.20 2.42 -4.59
CA ALA A 53 -14.41 3.63 -4.87
C ALA A 53 -14.52 4.66 -3.74
N HIS A 54 -15.67 4.77 -3.08
CA HIS A 54 -15.86 5.63 -1.93
C HIS A 54 -16.98 5.06 -1.05
N ALA A 55 -16.67 4.72 0.20
CA ALA A 55 -17.67 4.17 1.12
C ALA A 55 -17.25 4.37 2.57
N LYS A 56 -18.22 4.51 3.48
CA LYS A 56 -17.96 4.31 4.91
C LYS A 56 -17.91 2.82 5.20
N ILE A 57 -17.00 2.42 6.07
CA ILE A 57 -16.99 1.08 6.66
C ILE A 57 -17.85 1.14 7.92
N THR A 58 -19.01 0.49 7.90
CA THR A 58 -19.95 0.51 9.03
C THR A 58 -19.67 -0.61 10.03
N ARG A 59 -19.13 -1.74 9.56
CA ARG A 59 -18.72 -2.88 10.39
C ARG A 59 -17.63 -3.69 9.68
N ILE A 60 -16.68 -4.21 10.45
CA ILE A 60 -15.73 -5.25 10.03
C ILE A 60 -15.81 -6.38 11.07
N ASP A 61 -16.08 -7.60 10.62
CA ASP A 61 -16.03 -8.80 11.45
C ASP A 61 -14.91 -9.74 10.99
N VAL A 62 -13.93 -9.90 11.89
CA VAL A 62 -12.73 -10.70 11.68
C VAL A 62 -12.76 -12.03 12.44
N SER A 63 -13.86 -12.33 13.15
CA SER A 63 -13.92 -13.44 14.10
C SER A 63 -13.70 -14.81 13.44
N ALA A 64 -14.29 -15.03 12.25
CA ALA A 64 -14.11 -16.26 11.49
C ALA A 64 -12.67 -16.43 11.00
N ALA A 65 -12.01 -15.36 10.55
CA ALA A 65 -10.62 -15.38 10.10
C ALA A 65 -9.65 -15.69 11.26
N ILE A 66 -9.85 -15.08 12.43
CA ILE A 66 -9.03 -15.33 13.63
C ILE A 66 -9.12 -16.78 14.10
N ALA A 67 -10.27 -17.43 13.91
CA ALA A 67 -10.49 -18.80 14.36
C ALA A 67 -9.81 -19.88 13.48
N VAL A 68 -9.22 -19.51 12.33
CA VAL A 68 -8.55 -20.44 11.43
C VAL A 68 -7.20 -20.89 12.00
N ASP A 69 -6.97 -22.19 12.11
CA ASP A 69 -5.69 -22.73 12.56
C ASP A 69 -4.54 -22.31 11.64
N GLY A 70 -3.49 -21.74 12.23
CA GLY A 70 -2.33 -21.21 11.51
C GLY A 70 -2.45 -19.75 11.04
N VAL A 71 -3.57 -19.07 11.34
CA VAL A 71 -3.62 -17.60 11.36
C VAL A 71 -2.99 -17.12 12.67
N GLU A 72 -2.04 -16.21 12.56
CA GLU A 72 -1.28 -15.69 13.71
C GLU A 72 -1.71 -14.26 14.06
N LEU A 73 -2.28 -13.51 13.11
CA LEU A 73 -2.71 -12.14 13.30
C LEU A 73 -3.76 -11.73 12.26
N VAL A 74 -4.76 -10.97 12.70
CA VAL A 74 -5.66 -10.21 11.84
C VAL A 74 -5.72 -8.79 12.36
N TRP A 75 -5.41 -7.80 11.53
CA TRP A 75 -5.48 -6.38 11.88
C TRP A 75 -6.37 -5.61 10.91
N THR A 76 -7.04 -4.61 11.45
CA THR A 76 -7.88 -3.63 10.75
C THR A 76 -7.28 -2.23 10.89
N GLY A 77 -7.96 -1.23 10.32
CA GLY A 77 -7.59 0.17 10.50
C GLY A 77 -7.40 0.57 11.97
N SER A 78 -8.23 0.09 12.89
CA SER A 78 -8.14 0.47 14.31
C SER A 78 -6.86 -0.04 14.98
N ASP A 79 -6.34 -1.19 14.57
CA ASP A 79 -5.15 -1.79 15.17
C ASP A 79 -3.88 -1.02 14.81
N THR A 80 -3.84 -0.42 13.62
CA THR A 80 -2.65 0.28 13.10
C THR A 80 -2.50 1.71 13.61
N GLN A 81 -3.59 2.35 14.02
CA GLN A 81 -3.61 3.77 14.43
C GLN A 81 -2.73 4.10 15.63
N GLN A 82 -2.50 3.14 16.52
CA GLN A 82 -1.61 3.33 17.67
C GLN A 82 -0.12 3.34 17.29
N TYR A 83 0.23 2.83 16.11
CA TYR A 83 1.61 2.68 15.64
C TYR A 83 2.01 3.70 14.59
N THR A 84 1.06 4.13 13.75
CA THR A 84 1.32 5.08 12.67
C THR A 84 0.06 5.85 12.29
N GLU A 85 0.25 7.11 11.91
CA GLU A 85 -0.79 7.93 11.26
C GLU A 85 -0.88 7.63 9.76
N GLY A 86 0.10 6.93 9.18
CA GLY A 86 0.21 6.65 7.75
C GLY A 86 1.34 7.41 7.05
N VAL A 87 1.29 7.44 5.73
CA VAL A 87 2.25 8.13 4.87
C VAL A 87 1.78 9.57 4.64
N LYS A 88 2.55 10.54 5.16
CA LYS A 88 2.28 11.97 4.93
C LYS A 88 2.91 12.41 3.62
N ALA A 89 2.09 12.82 2.66
CA ALA A 89 2.52 13.44 1.43
C ALA A 89 2.56 14.97 1.60
N GLY A 90 3.67 15.58 1.18
CA GLY A 90 3.89 17.00 1.35
C GLY A 90 4.83 17.59 0.32
N GLN A 91 4.53 18.80 -0.13
CA GLN A 91 5.38 19.59 -0.98
C GLN A 91 5.55 20.99 -0.42
N ASN A 92 6.74 21.56 -0.59
CA ASN A 92 7.03 22.94 -0.17
C ASN A 92 6.66 23.91 -1.31
N CYS A 93 5.37 24.13 -1.49
CA CYS A 93 4.83 25.13 -2.41
C CYS A 93 3.58 25.79 -1.82
N ASP A 94 3.32 27.02 -2.27
CA ASP A 94 2.14 27.77 -1.81
C ASP A 94 0.86 27.02 -2.19
N ASN A 95 -0.12 27.03 -1.27
CA ASN A 95 -1.44 26.41 -1.41
C ASN A 95 -1.49 24.87 -1.49
N TYR A 96 -0.39 24.16 -1.20
CA TYR A 96 -0.40 22.69 -1.15
C TYR A 96 -1.23 22.15 0.02
N VAL A 97 -2.14 21.23 -0.25
CA VAL A 97 -2.92 20.52 0.75
C VAL A 97 -2.23 19.22 1.11
N HIS A 98 -1.67 19.17 2.33
CA HIS A 98 -1.09 17.95 2.88
C HIS A 98 -2.12 16.85 3.06
N THR A 99 -1.80 15.65 2.60
CA THR A 99 -2.63 14.46 2.79
C THR A 99 -1.86 13.40 3.55
N THR A 100 -2.59 12.57 4.29
CA THR A 100 -2.03 11.40 4.98
C THR A 100 -2.76 10.17 4.46
N GLN A 101 -2.03 9.25 3.84
CA GLN A 101 -2.58 7.96 3.43
C GLN A 101 -2.43 6.97 4.59
N PRO A 102 -3.54 6.48 5.18
CA PRO A 102 -3.47 5.51 6.26
C PRO A 102 -2.85 4.20 5.79
N ALA A 103 -2.23 3.45 6.71
CA ALA A 103 -1.68 2.13 6.38
C ALA A 103 -2.77 1.11 6.03
N ILE A 104 -3.89 1.18 6.77
CA ILE A 104 -5.12 0.42 6.56
C ILE A 104 -6.28 1.40 6.78
N ALA A 105 -7.23 1.45 5.86
CA ALA A 105 -8.45 2.23 5.99
C ALA A 105 -9.23 1.82 7.24
N ASN A 106 -9.81 2.81 7.93
CA ASN A 106 -10.55 2.55 9.17
C ASN A 106 -12.03 2.85 8.99
N LYS A 107 -12.39 4.13 8.84
CA LYS A 107 -13.80 4.58 8.83
C LYS A 107 -14.35 4.77 7.43
N VAL A 108 -13.49 5.13 6.48
CA VAL A 108 -13.85 5.47 5.10
C VAL A 108 -12.76 4.91 4.20
N VAL A 109 -13.18 4.38 3.05
CA VAL A 109 -12.32 4.00 1.93
C VAL A 109 -12.49 5.01 0.81
N HIS A 110 -11.39 5.43 0.19
CA HIS A 110 -11.34 6.50 -0.82
C HIS A 110 -10.99 6.00 -2.23
N PHE A 111 -10.73 4.69 -2.40
CA PHE A 111 -10.55 4.08 -3.72
C PHE A 111 -10.73 2.55 -3.72
N VAL A 112 -11.06 2.00 -4.90
CA VAL A 112 -11.12 0.55 -5.12
C VAL A 112 -9.72 -0.05 -4.94
N GLY A 113 -9.61 -1.08 -4.12
CA GLY A 113 -8.33 -1.72 -3.81
C GLY A 113 -7.66 -1.23 -2.53
N GLU A 114 -8.22 -0.21 -1.86
CA GLU A 114 -7.68 0.27 -0.58
C GLU A 114 -7.72 -0.82 0.49
N THR A 115 -6.64 -0.95 1.25
CA THR A 115 -6.52 -1.99 2.27
C THR A 115 -7.45 -1.71 3.45
N ILE A 116 -8.29 -2.68 3.83
CA ILE A 116 -9.22 -2.56 4.97
C ILE A 116 -8.85 -3.48 6.14
N ALA A 117 -8.16 -4.59 5.83
CA ALA A 117 -7.63 -5.51 6.82
C ALA A 117 -6.40 -6.25 6.26
N ILE A 118 -5.59 -6.80 7.16
CA ILE A 118 -4.47 -7.69 6.86
C ILE A 118 -4.61 -8.97 7.68
N VAL A 119 -4.41 -10.11 7.03
CA VAL A 119 -4.33 -11.43 7.66
C VAL A 119 -2.91 -11.94 7.51
N VAL A 120 -2.30 -12.39 8.61
CA VAL A 120 -0.97 -13.00 8.63
C VAL A 120 -1.07 -14.44 9.07
N ALA A 121 -0.56 -15.37 8.26
CA ALA A 121 -0.67 -16.80 8.49
C ALA A 121 0.60 -17.57 8.09
N LYS A 122 0.65 -18.86 8.45
CA LYS A 122 1.79 -19.77 8.18
C LYS A 122 2.07 -20.04 6.70
N SER A 123 1.13 -19.73 5.82
CA SER A 123 1.33 -19.83 4.37
C SER A 123 0.52 -18.78 3.63
N ARG A 124 0.91 -18.48 2.39
CA ARG A 124 0.19 -17.55 1.54
C ARG A 124 -1.26 -17.98 1.30
N CYS A 125 -1.47 -19.25 0.91
CA CYS A 125 -2.81 -19.77 0.64
C CYS A 125 -3.70 -19.67 1.89
N LEU A 126 -3.17 -20.01 3.06
CA LEU A 126 -3.91 -19.91 4.32
C LEU A 126 -4.29 -18.46 4.66
N ALA A 127 -3.40 -17.50 4.41
CA ALA A 127 -3.70 -16.09 4.62
C ALA A 127 -4.79 -15.60 3.67
N GLU A 128 -4.75 -16.04 2.40
CA GLU A 128 -5.79 -15.74 1.38
C GLU A 128 -7.14 -16.38 1.76
N ASP A 129 -7.15 -17.67 2.13
CA ASP A 129 -8.36 -18.39 2.54
C ASP A 129 -9.03 -17.74 3.77
N ALA A 130 -8.24 -17.35 4.77
CA ALA A 130 -8.75 -16.68 5.96
C ALA A 130 -9.18 -15.23 5.68
N ALA A 131 -8.56 -14.54 4.73
CA ALA A 131 -8.96 -13.19 4.33
C ALA A 131 -10.38 -13.17 3.71
N GLU A 132 -10.76 -14.21 2.98
CA GLU A 132 -12.11 -14.37 2.42
C GLU A 132 -13.21 -14.61 3.48
N LEU A 133 -12.83 -14.91 4.73
CA LEU A 133 -13.76 -15.06 5.85
C LEU A 133 -14.08 -13.76 6.58
N ILE A 134 -13.42 -12.65 6.21
CA ILE A 134 -13.66 -11.34 6.81
C ILE A 134 -14.91 -10.73 6.18
N ASP A 135 -15.91 -10.45 7.01
CA ASP A 135 -17.18 -9.87 6.60
C ASP A 135 -17.15 -8.35 6.83
N VAL A 136 -17.47 -7.57 5.80
CA VAL A 136 -17.39 -6.10 5.83
C VAL A 136 -18.66 -5.48 5.30
N GLU A 137 -19.23 -4.57 6.09
CA GLU A 137 -20.41 -3.81 5.72
C GLU A 137 -20.02 -2.37 5.34
N TYR A 138 -20.67 -1.87 4.29
CA TYR A 138 -20.38 -0.58 3.71
C TYR A 138 -21.64 0.27 3.53
N GLU A 139 -21.44 1.58 3.60
CA GLU A 139 -22.39 2.59 3.12
C GLU A 139 -21.70 3.37 1.99
N GLU A 140 -22.14 3.19 0.75
CA GLU A 140 -21.55 3.87 -0.42
C GLU A 140 -21.67 5.39 -0.30
N LEU A 141 -20.61 6.09 -0.72
CA LEU A 141 -20.53 7.54 -0.75
C LEU A 141 -20.43 8.05 -2.19
N PRO A 142 -20.79 9.32 -2.44
CA PRO A 142 -20.60 9.93 -3.76
C PRO A 142 -19.15 9.82 -4.23
N VAL A 143 -18.97 9.32 -5.44
CA VAL A 143 -17.65 9.09 -6.06
C VAL A 143 -17.29 10.28 -6.95
N VAL A 144 -16.02 10.69 -6.90
CA VAL A 144 -15.42 11.61 -7.87
C VAL A 144 -14.62 10.77 -8.85
N ALA A 145 -15.13 10.59 -10.07
CA ALA A 145 -14.53 9.69 -11.07
C ALA A 145 -13.76 10.41 -12.18
N ASP A 146 -13.92 11.73 -12.29
CA ASP A 146 -13.25 12.56 -13.29
C ASP A 146 -12.92 13.97 -12.75
N ILE A 147 -12.15 14.72 -13.55
CA ILE A 147 -11.64 16.04 -13.20
C ILE A 147 -12.76 17.10 -13.19
N GLU A 148 -13.79 16.93 -14.01
CA GLU A 148 -14.92 17.88 -14.11
C GLU A 148 -15.72 17.83 -12.81
N GLN A 149 -16.09 16.63 -12.35
CA GLN A 149 -16.71 16.38 -11.05
C GLN A 149 -15.86 16.85 -9.87
N ALA A 150 -14.54 16.64 -9.96
CA ALA A 150 -13.62 17.08 -8.91
C ALA A 150 -13.68 18.61 -8.71
N ASN A 151 -13.83 19.36 -9.81
CA ASN A 151 -13.84 20.81 -9.80
C ASN A 151 -15.22 21.42 -9.43
N GLU A 152 -16.31 20.70 -9.70
CA GLU A 152 -17.69 21.17 -9.46
C GLU A 152 -18.16 21.02 -7.99
N ALA A 153 -17.37 20.34 -7.13
CA ALA A 153 -17.46 20.32 -5.66
C ALA A 153 -18.69 19.64 -5.00
N ASP A 154 -19.52 18.90 -5.74
CA ASP A 154 -20.65 18.16 -5.16
C ASP A 154 -20.22 16.93 -4.34
N ALA A 155 -19.04 16.37 -4.63
CA ALA A 155 -18.43 15.26 -3.90
C ALA A 155 -16.96 15.55 -3.61
N ILE A 156 -16.48 15.08 -2.45
CA ILE A 156 -15.08 15.21 -2.04
C ILE A 156 -14.45 13.81 -2.08
N ALA A 157 -13.40 13.63 -2.88
CA ALA A 157 -12.72 12.35 -3.07
C ALA A 157 -12.01 11.87 -1.80
N ASN A 158 -11.43 12.81 -1.03
CA ASN A 158 -10.82 12.54 0.26
C ASN A 158 -11.49 13.38 1.34
N THR A 159 -12.29 12.73 2.18
CA THR A 159 -13.08 13.38 3.23
C THR A 159 -12.25 14.05 4.34
N GLU A 160 -10.93 13.82 4.37
CA GLU A 160 -10.00 14.44 5.33
C GLU A 160 -9.53 15.83 4.89
N ILE A 161 -9.89 16.28 3.68
CA ILE A 161 -9.50 17.58 3.11
C ILE A 161 -10.72 18.39 2.64
N PRO A 162 -10.62 19.73 2.57
CA PRO A 162 -11.80 20.58 2.34
C PRO A 162 -12.33 20.58 0.91
N ASN A 163 -11.52 20.21 -0.10
CA ASN A 163 -11.91 20.16 -1.51
C ASN A 163 -10.96 19.24 -2.31
N ASN A 164 -11.23 19.06 -3.61
CA ASN A 164 -10.44 18.18 -4.48
C ASN A 164 -9.20 18.83 -5.12
N VAL A 165 -8.99 20.14 -4.91
CA VAL A 165 -7.84 20.89 -5.45
C VAL A 165 -6.77 20.97 -4.37
N ILE A 166 -5.75 20.14 -4.52
CA ILE A 166 -4.64 19.96 -3.57
C ILE A 166 -3.39 20.76 -3.93
#